data_AF-A0AAP5QR88-F1
#
_entry.id   AF-A0AAP5QR88-F1
#
_cell.length_a   1.000
_cell.length_b   1.000
_cell.length_c   1.000
_cell.angle_alpha   90.00
_cell.angle_beta   90.00
_cell.angle_gamma   90.00
#
_symmetry.space_group_name_H-M   'P 1'
#
loop_
_entity.id
_entity.type
_entity.pdbx_description
1 polymer ?
#
loop_
_entity_poly.entity_id
_entity_poly.type
_entity_poly.pdbx_seq_one_letter_code
_entity_poly.pdbx_strand_id
1 'polypeptide(L)' 'MTEKRKKLLEKLSDFRMVPGHGPDLSAMTDEQLEKQLWFLETAFKMAWEEEDNEDGDDI' A
#
# COMPACT_ATOMS: atom_id res chain seq x y z
N MET A 1 21.70 -5.19 -4.13
CA MET A 1 20.23 -5.06 -4.07
C MET A 1 19.60 -6.27 -4.74
N THR A 2 18.65 -6.95 -4.10
CA THR A 2 18.02 -8.17 -4.62
C THR A 2 16.92 -7.86 -5.63
N GLU A 3 16.60 -8.81 -6.51
CA GLU A 3 15.47 -8.68 -7.46
C GLU A 3 14.12 -8.52 -6.74
N LYS A 4 13.95 -9.19 -5.59
CA LYS A 4 12.79 -9.01 -4.71
C LYS A 4 12.66 -7.55 -4.26
N ARG A 5 13.74 -6.98 -3.71
CA ARG A 5 13.75 -5.60 -3.23
C ARG A 5 13.48 -4.59 -4.33
N LYS A 6 14.01 -4.80 -5.54
CA LYS A 6 13.72 -3.93 -6.70
C LYS A 6 12.23 -3.89 -7.01
N LYS A 7 11.58 -5.05 -7.10
CA LYS A 7 10.13 -5.15 -7.38
C LYS A 7 9.29 -4.48 -6.30
N LEU A 8 9.67 -4.61 -5.03
CA LEU A 8 8.96 -3.95 -3.94
C LEU A 8 9.06 -2.43 -4.01
N LEU A 9 10.26 -1.89 -4.25
CA LEU A 9 10.45 -0.44 -4.40
C LEU A 9 9.77 0.11 -5.65
N GLU A 10 9.77 -0.64 -6.75
CA GLU A 10 9.06 -0.27 -7.98
C GLU A 10 7.57 -0.09 -7.71
N LYS A 11 6.90 -1.09 -7.11
CA LYS A 11 5.48 -0.97 -6.72
C LYS A 11 5.22 0.14 -5.70
N LEU A 12 6.08 0.29 -4.70
CA LEU A 12 5.94 1.35 -3.70
C LEU A 12 6.10 2.75 -4.31
N SER A 13 6.80 2.88 -5.45
CA SER A 13 6.96 4.15 -6.13
C SER A 13 5.67 4.67 -6.77
N ASP A 14 4.68 3.80 -7.00
CA ASP A 14 3.34 4.20 -7.47
C ASP A 14 2.57 4.97 -6.38
N PHE A 15 2.89 4.71 -5.10
CA PHE A 15 2.31 5.42 -3.97
C PHE A 15 3.13 6.68 -3.67
N ARG A 16 2.70 7.80 -4.25
CA ARG A 16 3.37 9.09 -4.04
C ARG A 16 3.14 9.62 -2.63
N MET A 17 4.18 9.52 -1.80
CA MET A 17 4.22 10.19 -0.50
C MET A 17 4.53 11.69 -0.66
N VAL A 18 4.01 12.52 0.24
CA VAL A 18 4.35 13.95 0.27
C VAL A 18 5.82 14.11 0.68
N PRO A 19 6.62 14.97 0.01
CA PRO A 19 8.01 15.19 0.39
C PRO A 19 8.17 15.57 1.87
N GLY A 20 9.12 14.92 2.56
CA GLY A 20 9.34 15.10 4.00
C GLY A 20 8.30 14.41 4.89
N HIS A 21 7.34 13.68 4.29
CA HIS A 21 6.39 12.82 4.98
C HIS A 21 6.52 11.38 4.45
N GLY A 22 6.19 10.42 5.31
CA GLY A 22 6.28 9.01 4.99
C GLY A 22 7.61 8.37 5.39
N PRO A 23 7.65 7.04 5.43
CA PRO A 23 8.81 6.29 5.85
C PRO A 23 9.97 6.37 4.84
N ASP A 24 11.20 6.34 5.35
CA ASP A 24 12.38 6.13 4.52
C ASP A 24 12.46 4.66 4.05
N LEU A 25 11.99 4.42 2.82
CA LEU A 25 11.99 3.09 2.20
C LEU A 25 13.41 2.50 2.05
N SER A 26 14.44 3.36 1.98
CA SER A 26 15.82 2.89 1.84
C SER A 26 16.33 2.20 3.11
N ALA A 27 15.82 2.60 4.28
CA ALA A 27 16.17 2.08 5.58
C ALA A 27 15.36 0.83 5.99
N MET A 28 14.32 0.46 5.24
CA MET A 28 13.45 -0.68 5.56
C MET A 28 14.03 -2.02 5.13
N THR A 29 13.77 -3.09 5.88
CA THR A 29 14.01 -4.47 5.45
C THR A 29 13.02 -4.89 4.36
N ASP A 30 13.31 -5.96 3.62
CA ASP A 30 12.42 -6.48 2.58
C ASP A 30 11.04 -6.85 3.15
N GLU A 31 10.96 -7.39 4.38
CA GLU A 31 9.70 -7.70 5.06
C GLU A 31 8.90 -6.44 5.45
N GLN A 32 9.59 -5.37 5.85
CA GLN A 32 8.94 -4.09 6.15
C GLN A 32 8.38 -3.44 4.88
N LEU A 33 9.11 -3.54 3.76
CA LEU A 33 8.64 -3.08 2.46
C LEU A 33 7.39 -3.87 2.00
N GLU A 34 7.35 -5.18 2.23
CA GLU A 34 6.15 -6.00 1.95
C GLU A 34 4.95 -5.56 2.78
N LYS A 35 5.12 -5.34 4.08
CA LYS A 35 4.04 -4.86 4.96
C LYS A 35 3.56 -3.47 4.57
N GLN A 36 4.48 -2.57 4.24
CA GLN A 36 4.16 -1.22 3.79
C GLN A 36 3.34 -1.24 2.50
N LEU A 37 3.74 -2.06 1.52
CA LEU A 37 3.03 -2.20 0.26
C LEU A 37 1.62 -2.75 0.49
N TRP A 38 1.49 -3.83 1.26
CA TRP A 38 0.19 -4.42 1.60
C TRP A 38 -0.75 -3.42 2.29
N PHE A 39 -0.23 -2.64 3.23
CA PHE A 39 -1.01 -1.62 3.93
C PHE A 39 -1.52 -0.55 2.96
N LEU A 40 -0.67 -0.05 2.07
CA LEU A 40 -1.04 0.99 1.09
C LEU A 40 -2.06 0.48 0.08
N GLU A 41 -1.88 -0.73 -0.46
CA GLU A 41 -2.83 -1.37 -1.38
C GLU A 41 -4.19 -1.59 -0.70
N THR A 42 -4.19 -2.08 0.54
CA THR A 42 -5.42 -2.33 1.31
C THR A 42 -6.14 -1.04 1.68
N ALA A 43 -5.41 -0.02 2.13
CA ALA A 43 -5.99 1.28 2.47
C ALA A 43 -6.58 1.97 1.24
N PHE A 44 -5.90 1.89 0.09
CA PHE A 44 -6.43 2.42 -1.17
C PHE A 44 -7.70 1.68 -1.59
N LYS A 45 -7.70 0.35 -1.53
CA LYS A 45 -8.89 -0.47 -1.80
C LYS A 45 -10.05 -0.10 -0.88
N MET A 46 -9.85 -0.02 0.43
CA MET A 46 -10.91 0.34 1.38
C MET A 46 -11.49 1.75 1.13
N ALA A 47 -10.66 2.70 0.71
CA ALA A 47 -11.08 4.09 0.54
C ALA A 47 -11.74 4.38 -0.83
N TRP A 48 -11.53 3.54 -1.84
CA TRP A 48 -12.04 3.76 -3.20
C TRP A 48 -12.89 2.62 -3.77
N GLU A 49 -12.72 1.41 -3.27
CA GLU A 49 -13.57 0.25 -3.56
C GLU A 49 -14.44 -0.04 -2.33
N GLU A 50 -15.15 0.99 -1.82
CA GLU A 50 -16.25 0.79 -0.86
C GLU A 50 -17.05 -0.42 -1.30
N GLU A 51 -17.23 -1.38 -0.38
CA GLU A 51 -17.99 -2.58 -0.63
C GLU A 51 -19.33 -2.20 -1.26
N ASP A 52 -19.65 -2.90 -2.35
CA ASP A 52 -20.99 -3.19 -2.85
C ASP A 52 -21.80 -3.98 -1.79
N ASN A 53 -21.75 -3.55 -0.52
CA ASN A 53 -22.66 -3.97 0.51
C ASN A 53 -23.92 -3.12 0.34
N GLU A 54 -24.70 -3.47 -0.68
CA GLU A 54 -26.15 -3.39 -0.58
C GLU A 54 -26.56 -4.23 0.64
N ASP A 55 -26.44 -3.65 1.84
CA ASP A 55 -27.36 -3.94 2.93
C ASP A 55 -28.72 -3.37 2.50
N GLY A 56 -29.37 -4.08 1.57
CA GLY A 56 -30.79 -4.00 1.34
C GLY A 56 -31.49 -4.55 2.57
N ASP A 57 -31.59 -3.73 3.61
CA ASP A 57 -32.49 -3.97 4.73
C ASP A 57 -33.92 -3.86 4.17
N ASP A 58 -34.58 -5.02 4.05
CA ASP A 58 -36.00 -5.16 3.72
C ASP A 58 -36.83 -4.21 4.62
N ILE A 59 -37.51 -3.22 4.03
CA ILE A 59 -38.60 -2.45 4.65
C ILE A 59 -39.89 -2.65 3.86
#